data_AF-Q2EFL1-F1
#
_entry.id   AF-Q2EFL1-F1
#
_cell.length_a   1.000
_cell.length_b   1.000
_cell.length_c   1.000
_cell.angle_alpha   90.00
_cell.angle_beta   90.00
_cell.angle_gamma   90.00
#
_symmetry.space_group_name_H-M   'P 1'
#
loop_
_entity.id
_entity.type
_entity.pdbx_description
1 polymer ?
#
loop_
_entity_poly.entity_id
_entity_poly.type
_entity_poly.pdbx_seq_one_letter_code
_entity_poly.pdbx_strand_id
1 'polypeptide(L)'
;PDAEEVKEFVEKQVKLSDSVLKTCETKEKLHEKITKLIDHPRYDTPFKRGNSYFYFHNTGLQAQSVLYIQDELDSEAEILLDPNTLSDDGTVSLSSIAISEDAKYLAYG
;
A
#
# COMPACT_ATOMS: atom_id res chain seq x y z
N PRO A 1 -18.04 -10.36 -12.45
CA PRO A 1 -18.82 -11.26 -13.33
C PRO A 1 -19.68 -12.18 -12.47
N ASP A 2 -21.00 -12.05 -12.57
CA ASP A 2 -21.89 -12.61 -11.54
C ASP A 2 -22.49 -13.97 -11.93
N ALA A 3 -22.28 -14.42 -13.16
CA ALA A 3 -22.75 -15.71 -13.65
C ALA A 3 -22.03 -16.88 -12.95
N GLU A 4 -22.80 -17.86 -12.50
CA GLU A 4 -22.28 -18.99 -11.71
C GLU A 4 -21.27 -19.85 -12.49
N GLU A 5 -21.53 -20.07 -13.78
CA GLU A 5 -20.59 -20.77 -14.67
C GLU A 5 -19.20 -20.11 -14.68
N VAL A 6 -19.15 -18.77 -14.66
CA VAL A 6 -17.89 -18.03 -14.67
C VAL A 6 -17.17 -18.17 -13.33
N LYS A 7 -17.89 -18.15 -12.20
CA LYS A 7 -17.30 -18.37 -10.87
C LYS A 7 -16.71 -19.77 -10.76
N GLU A 8 -17.46 -20.79 -11.15
CA GLU A 8 -16.96 -22.17 -11.17
C GLU A 8 -15.74 -22.33 -12.07
N PHE A 9 -15.74 -21.70 -13.23
CA PHE A 9 -14.59 -21.72 -14.13
C PHE A 9 -13.36 -21.10 -13.46
N VAL A 10 -13.50 -19.91 -12.85
CA VAL A 10 -12.41 -19.24 -12.13
C VAL A 10 -11.88 -20.12 -11.01
N GLU A 11 -12.74 -20.72 -10.19
CA GLU A 11 -12.32 -21.61 -9.11
C GLU A 11 -11.55 -22.84 -9.62
N LYS A 12 -12.00 -23.45 -10.72
CA LYS A 12 -11.32 -24.59 -11.34
C LYS A 12 -9.93 -24.20 -11.84
N GLN A 13 -9.79 -23.00 -12.43
CA GLN A 13 -8.49 -22.48 -12.87
C GLN A 13 -7.56 -22.16 -11.69
N VAL A 14 -8.06 -21.51 -10.64
CA VAL A 14 -7.26 -21.23 -9.42
C VAL A 14 -6.72 -22.52 -8.81
N LYS A 15 -7.57 -23.56 -8.65
CA LYS A 15 -7.16 -24.87 -8.14
C LYS A 15 -6.07 -25.53 -8.99
N LEU A 16 -6.20 -25.45 -10.32
CA LEU A 16 -5.20 -25.98 -11.25
C LEU A 16 -3.86 -25.23 -11.12
N SER A 17 -3.88 -23.90 -11.15
CA SER A 17 -2.69 -23.06 -11.03
C SER A 17 -1.98 -23.28 -9.69
N ASP A 18 -2.73 -23.32 -8.58
CA ASP A 18 -2.17 -23.61 -7.26
C ASP A 18 -1.54 -24.99 -7.18
N SER A 19 -2.14 -26.00 -7.80
CA SER A 19 -1.57 -27.35 -7.85
C SER A 19 -0.21 -27.35 -8.56
N VAL A 20 -0.07 -26.60 -9.65
CA VAL A 20 1.20 -26.49 -10.39
C VAL A 20 2.23 -25.68 -9.59
N LEU A 21 1.83 -24.55 -8.99
CA LEU A 21 2.75 -23.72 -8.22
C LEU A 21 3.23 -24.40 -6.94
N LYS A 22 2.42 -25.29 -6.35
CA LYS A 22 2.82 -26.09 -5.16
C LYS A 22 3.95 -27.06 -5.44
N THR A 23 4.16 -27.49 -6.69
CA THR A 23 5.30 -28.36 -7.04
C THR A 23 6.61 -27.58 -7.22
N CYS A 24 6.58 -26.24 -7.14
CA CYS A 24 7.76 -25.40 -7.32
C CYS A 24 8.54 -25.28 -6.00
N GLU A 25 9.62 -26.06 -5.86
CA GLU A 25 10.46 -26.09 -4.66
C GLU A 25 11.16 -24.76 -4.34
N THR A 26 11.27 -23.86 -5.31
CA THR A 26 11.96 -22.57 -5.15
C THR A 26 11.01 -21.42 -4.81
N LYS A 27 9.69 -21.63 -4.85
CA LYS A 27 8.68 -20.58 -4.61
C LYS A 27 8.89 -19.88 -3.27
N GLU A 28 8.98 -20.63 -2.18
CA GLU A 28 9.14 -20.06 -0.84
C GLU A 28 10.50 -19.36 -0.67
N LYS A 29 11.58 -19.95 -1.22
CA LYS A 29 12.91 -19.31 -1.19
C LYS A 29 12.94 -17.99 -1.95
N LEU A 30 12.21 -17.89 -3.06
CA LEU A 30 12.08 -16.68 -3.84
C LEU A 30 11.24 -15.64 -3.09
N HIS A 31 10.11 -16.06 -2.52
CA HIS A 31 9.25 -15.21 -1.69
C HIS A 31 10.05 -14.59 -0.56
N GLU A 32 10.76 -15.39 0.25
CA GLU A 32 11.60 -14.89 1.34
C GLU A 32 12.67 -13.90 0.88
N LYS A 33 13.32 -14.15 -0.26
CA LYS A 33 14.33 -13.23 -0.80
C LYS A 33 13.73 -11.91 -1.24
N ILE A 34 12.59 -11.95 -1.93
CA ILE A 34 11.88 -10.74 -2.37
C ILE A 34 11.42 -9.94 -1.15
N THR A 35 10.80 -10.60 -0.17
CA THR A 35 10.37 -9.94 1.08
C THR A 35 11.54 -9.25 1.77
N LYS A 36 12.68 -9.93 1.93
CA LYS A 36 13.88 -9.33 2.54
C LYS A 36 14.43 -8.12 1.78
N LEU A 37 14.33 -8.12 0.45
CA LEU A 37 14.77 -6.98 -0.36
C LEU A 37 13.81 -5.79 -0.26
N ILE A 38 12.52 -6.07 -0.08
CA ILE A 38 11.46 -5.05 0.03
C ILE A 38 11.37 -4.47 1.46
N ASP A 39 11.72 -5.24 2.49
CA ASP A 39 11.61 -4.87 3.91
C ASP A 39 12.66 -3.84 4.33
N HIS A 40 12.46 -2.59 3.90
CA HIS A 40 13.24 -1.44 4.33
C HIS A 40 12.37 -0.16 4.30
N PRO A 41 12.70 0.84 5.15
CA PRO A 41 11.99 2.12 5.14
C PRO A 41 12.09 2.82 3.78
N ARG A 42 10.96 3.30 3.26
CA ARG A 42 10.85 4.03 1.99
C ARG A 42 10.09 5.32 2.18
N TYR A 43 10.63 6.40 1.65
CA TYR A 43 10.07 7.74 1.71
C TYR A 43 9.88 8.27 0.30
N ASP A 44 8.71 8.84 0.04
CA ASP A 44 8.49 9.63 -1.16
C ASP A 44 9.02 11.04 -0.98
N THR A 45 9.21 11.75 -2.09
CA THR A 45 9.72 13.14 -2.05
C THR A 45 8.71 14.04 -1.32
N PRO A 46 9.12 14.74 -0.25
CA PRO A 46 8.23 15.66 0.44
C PRO A 46 7.74 16.78 -0.47
N PHE A 47 6.49 17.19 -0.29
CA PHE A 47 5.90 18.30 -1.02
C PHE A 47 5.26 19.30 -0.06
N LYS A 48 5.34 20.59 -0.39
CA LYS A 48 4.85 21.69 0.45
C LYS A 48 3.46 22.14 0.02
N ARG A 49 2.59 22.40 0.99
CA ARG A 49 1.31 23.13 0.85
C ARG A 49 1.13 24.04 2.05
N GLY A 50 0.67 25.27 1.84
CA GLY A 50 0.68 26.30 2.88
C GLY A 50 2.05 26.40 3.58
N ASN A 51 2.05 26.21 4.90
CA ASN A 51 3.25 26.21 5.73
C ASN A 51 3.75 24.81 6.11
N SER A 52 3.08 23.73 5.68
CA SER A 52 3.40 22.36 6.10
C SER A 52 3.98 21.54 4.95
N TYR A 53 4.74 20.51 5.31
CA TYR A 53 5.27 19.50 4.42
C TYR A 53 4.51 18.19 4.58
N PHE A 54 4.33 17.51 3.46
CA PHE A 54 3.62 16.24 3.38
C PHE A 54 4.51 15.23 2.68
N TYR A 55 4.48 13.98 3.11
CA TYR A 55 5.22 12.91 2.45
C TYR A 55 4.58 11.56 2.76
N PHE A 56 4.81 10.59 1.87
CA PHE A 56 4.48 9.20 2.14
C PHE A 56 5.68 8.46 2.72
N HIS A 57 5.42 7.60 3.70
CA HIS A 57 6.42 6.72 4.27
C HIS A 57 5.85 5.31 4.47
N ASN A 58 6.67 4.31 4.17
CA ASN A 58 6.39 2.91 4.39
C ASN A 58 7.56 2.30 5.16
N THR A 59 7.28 1.65 6.29
CA THR A 59 8.32 1.07 7.16
C THR A 59 9.01 -0.16 6.56
N GLY A 60 8.44 -0.77 5.52
CA GLY A 60 9.02 -1.86 4.75
C GLY A 60 7.97 -2.74 4.11
N LEU A 61 7.15 -3.39 4.95
CA LEU A 61 6.17 -4.39 4.52
C LEU A 61 4.71 -3.96 4.73
N GLN A 62 4.47 -2.69 5.02
CA GLN A 62 3.09 -2.18 5.08
C GLN A 62 2.43 -2.32 3.71
N ALA A 63 1.16 -2.73 3.69
CA ALA A 63 0.41 -2.93 2.46
C ALA A 63 0.27 -1.62 1.66
N GLN A 64 0.11 -0.49 2.36
CA GLN A 64 0.05 0.85 1.81
C GLN A 64 0.99 1.79 2.56
N SER A 65 1.58 2.76 1.86
CA SER A 65 2.35 3.84 2.49
C SER A 65 1.42 4.76 3.29
N VAL A 66 1.91 5.26 4.43
CA VAL A 66 1.20 6.17 5.32
C VAL A 66 1.54 7.62 4.92
N LEU A 67 0.53 8.48 4.90
CA LEU A 67 0.71 9.92 4.65
C LEU A 67 1.00 10.64 5.96
N TYR A 68 2.12 11.35 5.99
CA TYR A 68 2.56 12.17 7.12
C TYR A 68 2.46 13.66 6.82
N ILE A 69 2.37 14.47 7.87
CA ILE A 69 2.44 15.93 7.86
C ILE A 69 3.48 16.40 8.89
N GLN A 70 4.22 17.45 8.57
CA GLN A 70 5.19 18.09 9.47
C GLN A 70 5.32 19.59 9.18
N ASP A 71 5.62 20.40 10.19
CA ASP A 71 5.72 21.86 10.04
C ASP A 71 7.02 22.31 9.36
N GLU A 72 8.14 21.66 9.68
CA GLU A 72 9.45 21.90 9.07
C GLU A 72 10.03 20.60 8.50
N LEU A 73 11.09 20.68 7.68
CA LEU A 73 11.67 19.48 7.07
C LEU A 73 12.29 18.51 8.12
N ASP A 74 12.76 19.05 9.24
CA ASP A 74 13.42 18.30 10.30
C ASP A 74 12.57 18.21 11.59
N SER A 75 11.31 18.67 11.55
CA SER A 75 10.42 18.57 12.71
C SER A 75 9.85 17.16 12.87
N GLU A 76 9.32 16.87 14.06
CA GLU A 76 8.56 15.63 14.27
C GLU A 76 7.37 15.57 13.31
N ALA A 77 7.15 14.38 12.73
CA ALA A 77 6.09 14.15 11.76
C ALA A 77 4.90 13.43 12.40
N GLU A 78 3.71 13.86 12.03
CA GLU A 78 2.45 13.29 12.49
C GLU A 78 1.78 12.49 11.37
N ILE A 79 1.10 11.40 11.73
CA ILE A 79 0.30 10.63 10.76
C ILE A 79 -0.94 11.45 10.42
N LEU A 80 -1.06 11.82 9.14
CA LEU A 80 -2.25 12.48 8.63
C LEU A 80 -3.30 11.46 8.18
N LEU A 81 -2.88 10.40 7.48
CA LEU A 81 -3.76 9.35 6.99
C LEU A 81 -3.01 8.02 6.85
N ASP A 82 -3.52 6.99 7.53
CA ASP A 82 -3.03 5.61 7.41
C ASP A 82 -4.06 4.74 6.66
N PRO A 83 -3.82 4.41 5.38
CA PRO A 83 -4.75 3.59 4.60
C PRO A 83 -4.89 2.15 5.13
N ASN A 84 -3.89 1.65 5.84
CA ASN A 84 -3.90 0.31 6.41
C ASN A 84 -4.94 0.17 7.54
N THR A 85 -5.44 1.30 8.07
CA THR A 85 -6.54 1.32 9.07
C THR A 85 -7.94 1.30 8.45
N LEU A 86 -8.05 1.40 7.12
CA LEU A 86 -9.32 1.49 6.41
C LEU A 86 -9.88 0.12 6.01
N SER A 87 -9.10 -0.95 6.14
CA SER A 87 -9.51 -2.32 5.83
C SER A 87 -8.70 -3.32 6.65
N ASP A 88 -9.39 -4.31 7.22
CA ASP A 88 -8.77 -5.36 8.04
C ASP A 88 -7.86 -6.29 7.21
N ASP A 89 -8.10 -6.39 5.91
CA ASP A 89 -7.36 -7.24 4.97
C ASP A 89 -6.38 -6.49 4.06
N GLY A 90 -6.25 -5.17 4.24
CA GLY A 90 -5.36 -4.29 3.46
C GLY A 90 -5.75 -4.12 1.99
N THR A 91 -6.99 -4.45 1.61
CA THR A 91 -7.47 -4.38 0.22
C THR A 91 -7.94 -2.98 -0.19
N VAL A 92 -8.11 -2.06 0.76
CA VAL A 92 -8.39 -0.65 0.48
C VAL A 92 -7.06 0.08 0.24
N SER A 93 -6.94 0.70 -0.93
CA SER A 93 -5.79 1.51 -1.31
C SER A 93 -6.20 2.96 -1.55
N LEU A 94 -5.27 3.88 -1.30
CA LEU A 94 -5.38 5.25 -1.78
C LEU A 94 -4.92 5.31 -3.24
N SER A 95 -5.80 5.77 -4.12
CA SER A 95 -5.51 5.96 -5.55
C SER A 95 -5.10 7.40 -5.86
N SER A 96 -5.60 8.38 -5.11
CA SER A 96 -5.34 9.80 -5.34
C SER A 96 -5.50 10.62 -4.07
N ILE A 97 -4.67 11.65 -3.94
CA ILE A 97 -4.80 12.67 -2.90
C ILE A 97 -4.73 14.07 -3.50
N ALA A 98 -5.46 15.01 -2.90
CA ALA A 98 -5.41 16.42 -3.21
C ALA A 98 -5.45 17.23 -1.92
N ILE A 99 -4.43 18.04 -1.68
CA ILE A 99 -4.34 18.92 -0.52
C ILE A 99 -4.63 20.35 -0.96
N SER A 100 -5.49 21.07 -0.22
CA SER A 100 -5.81 22.47 -0.51
C SER A 100 -4.55 23.34 -0.45
N GLU A 101 -4.55 24.46 -1.17
CA GLU A 101 -3.39 25.37 -1.20
C GLU A 101 -3.01 25.91 0.18
N ASP A 102 -4.02 26.12 1.04
CA ASP A 102 -3.87 26.58 2.42
C ASP A 102 -3.64 25.43 3.42
N ALA A 103 -3.48 24.19 2.94
CA ALA A 103 -3.21 22.98 3.73
C ALA A 103 -4.26 22.62 4.79
N LYS A 104 -5.49 23.15 4.68
CA LYS A 104 -6.57 22.88 5.64
C LYS A 104 -7.44 21.68 5.29
N TYR A 105 -7.44 21.26 4.03
CA TYR A 105 -8.31 20.19 3.56
C TYR A 105 -7.53 19.15 2.76
N LEU A 106 -7.86 17.90 3.01
CA LEU A 106 -7.40 16.74 2.25
C LEU A 106 -8.60 16.08 1.58
N ALA A 107 -8.55 15.97 0.25
CA ALA A 107 -9.40 15.09 -0.54
C ALA A 107 -8.61 13.81 -0.87
N TYR A 108 -9.25 12.65 -0.74
CA TYR A 108 -8.64 11.37 -1.03
C TYR A 108 -9.67 10.38 -1.60
N GLY A 109 -9.18 9.42 -2.39
CA GLY A 109 -9.97 8.33 -2.98
C GLY A 109 -9.07 7.29 -3.59
#